data_AF-I7AGY1-F1
#
_entry.id   AF-I7AGY1-F1
#
_cell.length_a   1.000
_cell.length_b   1.000
_cell.length_c   1.000
_cell.angle_alpha   90.00
_cell.angle_beta   90.00
_cell.angle_gamma   90.00
#
_symmetry.space_group_name_H-M   'P 1'
#
loop_
_entity.id
_entity.type
_entity.pdbx_description
1 polymer ?
#
loop_
_entity_poly.entity_id
_entity_poly.type
_entity_poly.pdbx_seq_one_letter_code
_entity_poly.pdbx_strand_id
1 'polypeptide(L)'
;MPVNKISVADLVKFEDGDKMDLAELEENKDSVYLAIREEVFNAAEQRKKKNKRTRENFYEIVPSTSLEKMMDKILHGEKTKESGAMVFERNFKYEFDKKMRRIKRIKSKAYRRIRRQSRLKSKEAMEENTQEKQGAEQDEVRSRIPDVLLKEVEEVEEVKENLPILSFGGDESREENEQEKLVRLAFKDDMEEQEKVFAKEKEEIMNEEAPRVEEVVLPGWGEWAGPGLEVIKTKNNTIRNIVEGIKYSNRKDFNRSHIIINEKAPEVDKRFLAELPFGYTESEYNEKINASVSRERNTLRIFKRLVRAKTCHTNGKIIEPFHYNPE
;
A
#
# COMPACT_ATOMS: atom_id res chain seq x y z
N MET A 1 -13.44 -14.48 -36.79
CA MET A 1 -12.26 -15.35 -36.57
C MET A 1 -12.30 -15.79 -35.11
N PRO A 2 -12.31 -17.11 -34.81
CA PRO A 2 -12.22 -17.56 -33.43
C PRO A 2 -10.88 -17.10 -32.85
N VAL A 3 -10.92 -16.33 -31.77
CA VAL A 3 -9.72 -15.92 -31.04
C VAL A 3 -9.15 -17.18 -30.42
N ASN A 4 -7.94 -17.58 -30.84
CA ASN A 4 -7.22 -18.70 -30.26
C ASN A 4 -6.89 -18.37 -28.81
N LYS A 5 -7.78 -18.78 -27.90
CA LYS A 5 -7.53 -18.73 -26.46
C LYS A 5 -6.53 -19.84 -26.17
N ILE A 6 -5.40 -19.49 -25.59
CA ILE A 6 -4.37 -20.42 -25.11
C ILE A 6 -5.07 -21.42 -24.19
N SER A 7 -5.06 -22.69 -24.58
CA SER A 7 -5.71 -23.74 -23.81
C SER A 7 -4.82 -24.17 -22.65
N VAL A 8 -5.40 -24.73 -21.58
CA VAL A 8 -4.62 -25.26 -20.45
C VAL A 8 -3.64 -26.33 -20.90
N ALA A 9 -3.98 -27.08 -21.96
CA ALA A 9 -3.09 -28.06 -22.57
C ALA A 9 -1.83 -27.44 -23.21
N ASP A 10 -1.90 -26.19 -23.67
CA ASP A 10 -0.75 -25.49 -24.22
C ASP A 10 0.17 -24.96 -23.12
N LEU A 11 -0.35 -24.67 -21.93
CA LEU A 11 0.43 -24.28 -20.75
C LEU A 11 1.25 -25.44 -20.17
N VAL A 12 0.76 -26.67 -20.25
CA VAL A 12 1.47 -27.88 -19.80
C VAL A 12 2.70 -28.16 -20.68
N LYS A 13 2.58 -27.96 -22.00
CA LYS A 13 3.72 -28.09 -22.95
C LYS A 13 4.88 -27.13 -22.65
N PHE A 14 4.61 -26.00 -21.98
CA PHE A 14 5.66 -25.06 -21.54
C PHE A 14 6.43 -25.53 -20.29
N GLU A 15 5.87 -26.44 -19.49
CA GLU A 15 6.57 -27.02 -18.33
C GLU A 15 7.56 -28.12 -18.76
N ASP A 16 7.28 -28.81 -19.86
CA ASP A 16 8.06 -29.95 -20.35
C ASP A 16 9.27 -29.57 -21.23
N GLY A 17 9.54 -28.27 -21.43
CA GLY A 17 10.81 -27.79 -21.98
C GLY A 17 10.93 -27.78 -23.51
N ASP A 18 9.82 -27.85 -24.23
CA ASP A 18 9.81 -27.74 -25.70
C ASP A 18 10.31 -26.36 -26.16
N LYS A 19 11.18 -26.37 -27.19
CA LYS A 19 11.72 -25.14 -27.80
C LYS A 19 10.69 -24.56 -28.77
N MET A 20 10.13 -23.41 -28.42
CA MET A 20 9.21 -22.66 -29.28
C MET A 20 9.95 -22.00 -30.46
N ASP A 21 9.37 -22.08 -31.65
CA ASP A 21 9.82 -21.33 -32.82
C ASP A 21 9.51 -19.83 -32.65
N LEU A 22 10.50 -18.98 -32.95
CA LEU A 22 10.43 -17.52 -32.75
C LEU A 22 9.31 -16.84 -33.56
N ALA A 23 8.84 -17.46 -34.65
CA ALA A 23 7.77 -16.95 -35.49
C ALA A 23 6.38 -17.04 -34.83
N GLU A 24 6.09 -18.12 -34.11
CA GLU A 24 4.81 -18.29 -33.39
C GLU A 24 4.66 -17.26 -32.25
N LEU A 25 5.77 -16.80 -31.68
CA LEU A 25 5.76 -15.77 -30.65
C LEU A 25 5.42 -14.37 -31.19
N GLU A 26 5.59 -14.10 -32.48
CA GLU A 26 5.21 -12.82 -33.09
C GLU A 26 3.70 -12.76 -33.36
N GLU A 27 3.12 -13.84 -33.90
CA GLU A 27 1.67 -13.96 -34.10
C GLU A 27 0.91 -13.92 -32.76
N ASN A 28 1.49 -14.52 -31.72
CA ASN A 28 0.92 -14.48 -30.37
C ASN A 28 0.97 -13.08 -29.73
N LYS A 29 1.93 -12.21 -30.08
CA LYS A 29 1.98 -10.82 -29.57
C LYS A 29 0.79 -10.00 -30.09
N ASP A 30 0.44 -10.20 -31.36
CA ASP A 30 -0.67 -9.49 -31.99
C ASP A 30 -2.02 -9.99 -31.45
N SER A 31 -2.15 -11.30 -31.21
CA SER A 31 -3.32 -11.89 -30.53
C SER A 31 -3.52 -11.33 -29.11
N VAL A 32 -2.44 -11.25 -28.32
CA VAL A 32 -2.48 -10.69 -26.95
C VAL A 32 -2.81 -9.19 -26.98
N TYR A 33 -2.27 -8.44 -27.94
CA TYR A 33 -2.57 -7.01 -28.12
C TYR A 33 -4.06 -6.78 -28.43
N LEU A 34 -4.65 -7.61 -29.30
CA LEU A 34 -6.06 -7.54 -29.65
C LEU A 34 -6.96 -7.86 -28.45
N ALA A 35 -6.64 -8.91 -27.68
CA ALA A 35 -7.39 -9.24 -26.46
C ALA A 35 -7.36 -8.09 -25.44
N ILE A 36 -6.20 -7.48 -25.21
CA ILE A 36 -6.07 -6.33 -24.31
C ILE A 36 -6.87 -5.12 -24.80
N ARG A 37 -6.92 -4.90 -26.13
CA ARG A 37 -7.67 -3.82 -26.76
C ARG A 37 -9.17 -4.01 -26.53
N GLU A 38 -9.66 -5.22 -26.72
CA GLU A 38 -11.07 -5.58 -26.49
C GLU A 38 -11.47 -5.46 -25.01
N GLU A 39 -10.61 -5.89 -24.08
CA GLU A 39 -10.85 -5.74 -22.64
C GLU A 39 -10.99 -4.28 -22.23
N VAL A 40 -10.07 -3.41 -22.68
CA VAL A 40 -10.10 -1.98 -22.37
C VAL A 40 -11.35 -1.34 -22.99
N PHE A 41 -11.77 -1.81 -24.16
CA PHE A 41 -12.92 -1.28 -24.87
C PHE A 41 -14.22 -1.62 -24.13
N ASN A 42 -14.37 -2.90 -23.77
CA ASN A 42 -15.50 -3.39 -22.98
C ASN A 42 -15.58 -2.68 -21.61
N ALA A 43 -14.45 -2.44 -20.95
CA ALA A 43 -14.42 -1.69 -19.69
C ALA A 43 -14.84 -0.22 -19.88
N ALA A 44 -14.45 0.42 -20.97
CA ALA A 44 -14.84 1.79 -21.30
C ALA A 44 -16.34 1.88 -21.62
N GLU A 45 -16.91 0.89 -22.32
CA GLU A 45 -18.35 0.81 -22.58
C GLU A 45 -19.18 0.58 -21.30
N GLN A 46 -18.71 -0.30 -20.40
CA GLN A 46 -19.37 -0.53 -19.12
C GLN A 46 -19.42 0.73 -18.25
N ARG A 47 -18.37 1.57 -18.30
CA ARG A 47 -18.37 2.89 -17.65
C ARG A 47 -19.39 3.85 -18.24
N LYS A 48 -19.58 3.86 -19.57
CA LYS A 48 -20.66 4.64 -20.21
C LYS A 48 -22.04 4.20 -19.74
N LYS A 49 -22.29 2.89 -19.63
CA LYS A 49 -23.57 2.35 -19.12
C LYS A 49 -23.85 2.77 -17.67
N LYS A 50 -22.82 2.86 -16.82
CA LYS A 50 -22.93 3.31 -15.42
C LYS A 50 -23.21 4.81 -15.25
N ASN A 51 -22.76 5.66 -16.19
CA ASN A 51 -22.95 7.12 -16.13
C ASN A 51 -24.27 7.62 -16.74
N LYS A 52 -25.25 6.75 -16.98
CA LYS A 52 -26.57 7.13 -17.52
C LYS A 52 -27.53 7.59 -16.40
N ARG A 53 -27.10 8.54 -15.58
CA ARG A 53 -27.97 9.38 -14.75
C ARG A 53 -27.79 10.82 -15.23
N THR A 54 -28.61 11.23 -16.17
CA THR A 54 -28.71 12.64 -16.55
C THR A 54 -29.36 13.37 -15.38
N ARG A 55 -28.56 14.03 -14.53
CA ARG A 55 -29.07 15.24 -13.89
C ARG A 55 -29.13 16.25 -15.02
N GLU A 56 -30.33 16.68 -15.39
CA GLU A 56 -30.48 17.84 -16.25
C GLU A 56 -29.84 19.01 -15.50
N ASN A 57 -28.64 19.38 -15.93
CA ASN A 57 -27.98 20.57 -15.41
C ASN A 57 -28.82 21.75 -15.88
N PHE A 58 -29.55 22.38 -14.97
CA PHE A 58 -30.41 23.55 -15.24
C PHE A 58 -29.67 24.69 -15.98
N TYR A 59 -28.34 24.73 -15.88
CA TYR A 59 -27.48 25.73 -16.51
C TYR A 59 -26.84 25.29 -17.84
N GLU A 60 -27.02 24.04 -18.30
CA GLU A 60 -26.58 23.60 -19.63
C GLU A 60 -27.76 23.64 -20.60
N ILE A 61 -28.04 24.83 -21.12
CA ILE A 61 -29.04 25.02 -22.18
C ILE A 61 -28.43 24.45 -23.47
N VAL A 62 -28.78 23.21 -23.79
CA VAL A 62 -28.41 22.59 -25.07
C VAL A 62 -29.42 23.08 -26.12
N PRO A 63 -28.99 23.82 -27.16
CA PRO A 63 -29.90 24.31 -28.19
C PRO A 63 -30.56 23.11 -28.89
N SER A 64 -31.88 23.02 -28.78
CA SER A 64 -32.65 21.86 -29.24
C SER A 64 -33.11 22.05 -30.67
N THR A 65 -33.50 23.29 -31.00
CA THR A 65 -34.08 23.66 -32.30
C THR A 65 -33.01 23.92 -33.35
N SER A 66 -33.38 23.82 -34.63
CA SER A 66 -32.49 24.09 -35.76
C SER A 66 -31.99 25.54 -35.78
N LEU A 67 -32.87 26.48 -35.41
CA LEU A 67 -32.57 27.90 -35.37
C LEU A 67 -31.63 28.26 -34.21
N GLU A 68 -31.84 27.70 -33.03
CA GLU A 68 -30.91 27.88 -31.89
C GLU A 68 -29.52 27.32 -32.23
N LYS A 69 -29.44 26.17 -32.91
CA LYS A 69 -28.16 25.60 -33.37
C LYS A 69 -27.46 26.49 -34.39
N MET A 70 -28.21 27.19 -35.25
CA MET A 70 -27.63 28.16 -36.19
C MET A 70 -27.16 29.42 -35.46
N MET A 71 -27.94 29.94 -34.52
CA MET A 71 -27.55 31.09 -33.69
C MET A 71 -26.31 30.79 -32.83
N ASP A 72 -26.24 29.60 -32.22
CA ASP A 72 -25.08 29.14 -31.44
C ASP A 72 -23.81 29.05 -32.30
N LYS A 73 -23.94 28.57 -33.55
CA LYS A 73 -22.84 28.55 -34.54
C LYS A 73 -22.37 29.94 -34.93
N ILE A 74 -23.28 30.91 -35.06
CA ILE A 74 -22.95 32.30 -35.42
C ILE A 74 -22.27 33.01 -34.23
N LEU A 75 -22.76 32.79 -33.01
CA LEU A 75 -22.25 33.42 -31.79
C LEU A 75 -20.87 32.89 -31.36
N HIS A 76 -20.62 31.59 -31.53
CA HIS A 76 -19.40 30.94 -31.02
C HIS A 76 -18.40 30.53 -32.11
N GLY A 77 -18.72 30.76 -33.38
CA GLY A 77 -17.90 30.40 -34.55
C GLY A 77 -17.79 28.89 -34.77
N GLU A 78 -17.18 28.47 -35.89
CA GLU A 78 -16.87 27.06 -36.18
C GLU A 78 -15.73 26.51 -35.30
N LYS A 79 -15.91 26.54 -33.99
CA LYS A 79 -15.19 25.59 -33.14
C LYS A 79 -15.88 24.26 -33.36
N THR A 80 -15.28 23.41 -34.19
CA THR A 80 -15.74 22.03 -34.39
C THR A 80 -15.79 21.36 -33.03
N LYS A 81 -16.98 21.32 -32.40
CA LYS A 81 -17.21 20.53 -31.19
C LYS A 81 -16.89 19.09 -31.60
N GLU A 82 -15.73 18.58 -31.17
CA GLU A 82 -15.29 17.23 -31.50
C GLU A 82 -16.44 16.28 -31.18
N SER A 83 -16.82 15.44 -32.14
CA SER A 83 -17.93 14.52 -31.91
C SER A 83 -17.59 13.65 -30.69
N GLY A 84 -18.58 13.35 -29.85
CA GLY A 84 -18.34 12.53 -28.65
C GLY A 84 -17.69 11.17 -28.96
N ALA A 85 -17.80 10.70 -30.21
CA ALA A 85 -17.09 9.55 -30.74
C ALA A 85 -15.58 9.78 -30.87
N MET A 86 -15.15 10.90 -31.47
CA MET A 86 -13.71 11.22 -31.61
C MET A 86 -13.03 11.40 -30.23
N VAL A 87 -13.69 12.09 -29.31
CA VAL A 87 -13.18 12.26 -27.93
C VAL A 87 -13.05 10.90 -27.24
N PHE A 88 -14.02 10.01 -27.45
CA PHE A 88 -14.00 8.66 -26.90
C PHE A 88 -12.86 7.82 -27.48
N GLU A 89 -12.65 7.83 -28.80
CA GLU A 89 -11.56 7.08 -29.44
C GLU A 89 -10.20 7.57 -28.98
N ARG A 90 -10.03 8.89 -28.81
CA ARG A 90 -8.78 9.48 -28.29
C ARG A 90 -8.52 9.04 -26.86
N ASN A 91 -9.54 9.09 -26.00
CA ASN A 91 -9.43 8.66 -24.60
C ASN A 91 -9.17 7.15 -24.48
N PHE A 92 -9.83 6.35 -25.33
CA PHE A 92 -9.63 4.92 -25.42
C PHE A 92 -8.18 4.57 -25.82
N LYS A 93 -7.67 5.22 -26.88
CA LYS A 93 -6.28 5.06 -27.34
C LYS A 93 -5.29 5.41 -26.23
N TYR A 94 -5.52 6.50 -25.51
CA TYR A 94 -4.66 6.92 -24.40
C TYR A 94 -4.58 5.89 -23.27
N GLU A 95 -5.72 5.37 -22.81
CA GLU A 95 -5.77 4.36 -21.75
C GLU A 95 -5.16 3.02 -22.19
N PHE A 96 -5.42 2.62 -23.44
CA PHE A 96 -4.80 1.46 -24.05
C PHE A 96 -3.26 1.58 -24.08
N ASP A 97 -2.72 2.71 -24.55
CA ASP A 97 -1.28 2.98 -24.59
C ASP A 97 -0.64 3.01 -23.20
N LYS A 98 -1.39 3.45 -22.18
CA LYS A 98 -0.94 3.45 -20.78
C LYS A 98 -0.87 2.03 -20.21
N LYS A 99 -1.87 1.18 -20.48
CA LYS A 99 -1.86 -0.25 -20.09
C LYS A 99 -0.70 -0.98 -20.77
N MET A 100 -0.48 -0.74 -22.07
CA MET A 100 0.65 -1.32 -22.81
C MET A 100 2.01 -0.88 -22.29
N ARG A 101 2.18 0.40 -21.93
CA ARG A 101 3.41 0.89 -21.28
C ARG A 101 3.68 0.20 -19.95
N ARG A 102 2.63 -0.09 -19.16
CA ARG A 102 2.76 -0.85 -17.90
C ARG A 102 3.18 -2.28 -18.16
N ILE A 103 2.56 -2.97 -19.12
CA ILE A 103 2.89 -4.37 -19.47
C ILE A 103 4.33 -4.46 -20.00
N LYS A 104 4.78 -3.51 -20.84
CA LYS A 104 6.17 -3.43 -21.32
C LYS A 104 7.19 -3.27 -20.19
N ARG A 105 6.81 -2.64 -19.05
CA ARG A 105 7.67 -2.51 -17.86
C ARG A 105 7.66 -3.76 -16.98
N ILE A 106 6.59 -4.56 -17.01
CA ILE A 106 6.47 -5.80 -16.27
C ILE A 106 7.35 -6.84 -16.96
N LYS A 107 8.59 -6.97 -16.48
CA LYS A 107 9.51 -8.04 -16.88
C LYS A 107 9.01 -9.36 -16.30
N SER A 108 8.66 -10.33 -17.16
CA SER A 108 8.19 -11.66 -16.77
C SER A 108 9.20 -12.38 -15.86
N LYS A 109 8.74 -13.35 -15.06
CA LYS A 109 9.63 -14.23 -14.28
C LYS A 109 10.67 -14.92 -15.19
N ALA A 110 10.28 -15.31 -16.40
CA ALA A 110 11.17 -15.85 -17.43
C ALA A 110 12.23 -14.84 -17.89
N TYR A 111 11.88 -13.57 -18.13
CA TYR A 111 12.85 -12.52 -18.45
C TYR A 111 13.89 -12.34 -17.33
N ARG A 112 13.48 -12.39 -16.06
CA ARG A 112 14.42 -12.31 -14.92
C ARG A 112 15.37 -13.51 -14.88
N ARG A 113 14.88 -14.73 -15.21
CA ARG A 113 15.71 -15.94 -15.34
C ARG A 113 16.74 -15.80 -16.48
N ILE A 114 16.33 -15.37 -17.66
CA ILE A 114 17.21 -15.15 -18.82
C ILE A 114 18.27 -14.08 -18.51
N ARG A 115 17.90 -13.00 -17.81
CA ARG A 115 18.84 -11.95 -17.40
C ARG A 115 19.83 -12.42 -16.33
N ARG A 116 19.44 -13.35 -15.46
CA ARG A 116 20.35 -13.96 -14.47
C ARG A 116 21.34 -14.90 -15.17
N GLN A 117 20.87 -15.75 -16.08
CA GLN A 117 21.72 -16.66 -16.85
C GLN A 117 22.71 -15.93 -17.75
N SER A 118 22.31 -14.83 -18.42
CA SER A 118 23.24 -14.01 -19.21
C SER A 118 24.30 -13.32 -18.35
N ARG A 119 23.96 -12.86 -17.13
CA ARG A 119 24.95 -12.31 -16.18
C ARG A 119 25.93 -13.37 -15.68
N LEU A 120 25.44 -14.59 -15.40
CA LEU A 120 26.29 -15.71 -15.01
C LEU A 120 27.24 -16.09 -16.13
N LYS A 121 26.76 -16.24 -17.37
CA LYS A 121 27.62 -16.48 -18.55
C LYS A 121 28.65 -15.37 -18.79
N SER A 122 28.27 -14.10 -18.64
CA SER A 122 29.25 -13.00 -18.76
C SER A 122 30.28 -13.00 -17.64
N LYS A 123 29.91 -13.50 -16.45
CA LYS A 123 30.80 -13.61 -15.30
C LYS A 123 31.74 -14.79 -15.45
N GLU A 124 31.25 -15.94 -15.88
CA GLU A 124 32.03 -17.13 -16.25
C GLU A 124 33.03 -16.79 -17.36
N ALA A 125 32.61 -16.09 -18.43
CA ALA A 125 33.52 -15.63 -19.48
C ALA A 125 34.56 -14.62 -18.98
N MET A 126 34.25 -13.80 -17.97
CA MET A 126 35.24 -12.92 -17.34
C MET A 126 36.19 -13.71 -16.44
N GLU A 127 35.70 -14.71 -15.72
CA GLU A 127 36.48 -15.59 -14.85
C GLU A 127 37.47 -16.44 -15.67
N GLU A 128 37.04 -16.98 -16.82
CA GLU A 128 37.90 -17.66 -17.80
C GLU A 128 39.00 -16.72 -18.34
N ASN A 129 38.65 -15.50 -18.73
CA ASN A 129 39.63 -14.49 -19.18
C ASN A 129 40.62 -14.06 -18.07
N THR A 130 40.22 -14.12 -16.79
CA THR A 130 41.12 -13.85 -15.66
C THR A 130 42.00 -15.04 -15.31
N GLN A 131 41.52 -16.28 -15.48
CA GLN A 131 42.31 -17.49 -15.28
C GLN A 131 43.35 -17.68 -16.39
N GLU A 132 43.04 -17.33 -17.64
CA GLU A 132 44.01 -17.29 -18.75
C GLU A 132 45.12 -16.24 -18.51
N LYS A 133 44.82 -15.14 -17.81
CA LYS A 133 45.83 -14.14 -17.41
C LYS A 133 46.64 -14.53 -16.18
N GLN A 134 46.07 -15.31 -15.26
CA GLN A 134 46.75 -15.80 -14.05
C GLN A 134 47.66 -17.02 -14.30
N GLY A 135 47.66 -17.58 -15.52
CA GLY A 135 48.62 -18.60 -15.96
C GLY A 135 49.97 -18.06 -16.45
N ALA A 136 50.17 -16.74 -16.49
CA ALA A 136 51.38 -16.11 -17.04
C ALA A 136 52.14 -15.18 -16.08
N GLU A 137 51.68 -14.98 -14.84
CA GLU A 137 52.36 -14.18 -13.82
C GLU A 137 52.35 -14.93 -12.47
N GLN A 138 53.17 -15.96 -12.37
CA GLN A 138 53.74 -16.38 -11.09
C GLN A 138 55.24 -16.09 -11.16
N ASP A 139 55.63 -14.90 -10.73
CA ASP A 139 56.84 -14.66 -9.94
C ASP A 139 56.85 -13.22 -9.43
N GLU A 140 57.18 -13.10 -8.13
CA GLU A 140 57.62 -11.91 -7.40
C GLU A 140 56.61 -11.07 -6.56
N VAL A 141 57.01 -10.95 -5.28
CA VAL A 141 56.67 -9.95 -4.24
C VAL A 141 55.40 -10.15 -3.41
N ARG A 142 55.54 -11.02 -2.40
CA ARG A 142 54.79 -11.00 -1.14
C ARG A 142 55.30 -9.86 -0.23
N SER A 143 54.45 -8.86 0.05
CA SER A 143 54.62 -7.94 1.19
C SER A 143 53.26 -7.72 1.87
N ARG A 144 52.96 -8.46 2.95
CA ARG A 144 53.09 -8.03 4.36
C ARG A 144 52.06 -6.97 4.78
N ILE A 145 50.84 -7.41 5.10
CA ILE A 145 49.94 -6.79 6.09
C ILE A 145 49.32 -7.95 6.89
N PRO A 146 49.42 -8.00 8.23
CA PRO A 146 48.81 -9.08 9.00
C PRO A 146 47.32 -8.83 9.25
N ASP A 147 46.47 -9.67 8.65
CA ASP A 147 45.03 -9.82 8.90
C ASP A 147 44.76 -10.51 10.25
N VAL A 148 44.98 -9.81 11.36
CA VAL A 148 44.76 -10.34 12.74
C VAL A 148 43.49 -9.79 13.39
N LEU A 149 42.59 -9.14 12.64
CA LEU A 149 41.34 -8.57 13.20
C LEU A 149 40.03 -9.07 12.56
N LEU A 150 40.09 -10.12 11.73
CA LEU A 150 38.90 -10.67 11.05
C LEU A 150 38.63 -12.15 11.39
N LYS A 151 39.15 -12.64 12.51
CA LYS A 151 39.05 -14.05 12.94
C LYS A 151 38.25 -14.30 14.22
N GLU A 152 37.47 -13.31 14.67
CA GLU A 152 36.56 -13.43 15.83
C GLU A 152 35.11 -13.12 15.43
N VAL A 153 34.69 -13.65 14.28
CA VAL A 153 33.28 -13.98 14.05
C VAL A 153 33.29 -15.45 13.69
N GLU A 154 33.55 -16.28 14.70
CA GLU A 154 33.14 -17.68 14.63
C GLU A 154 31.63 -17.67 14.42
N GLU A 155 31.21 -18.35 13.36
CA GLU A 155 29.82 -18.72 13.12
C GLU A 155 29.33 -19.44 14.38
N VAL A 156 28.54 -18.74 15.19
CA VAL A 156 27.71 -19.39 16.20
C VAL A 156 26.71 -20.22 15.41
N GLU A 157 27.00 -21.51 15.30
CA GLU A 157 26.02 -22.50 14.86
C GLU A 157 24.75 -22.24 15.66
N GLU A 158 23.67 -21.87 14.96
CA GLU A 158 22.35 -21.75 15.55
C GLU A 158 21.94 -23.14 16.06
N VAL A 159 22.32 -23.45 17.31
CA VAL A 159 21.65 -24.47 18.08
C VAL A 159 20.21 -23.97 18.22
N LYS A 160 19.34 -24.49 17.36
CA LYS A 160 17.88 -24.38 17.51
C LYS A 160 17.51 -25.17 18.74
N GLU A 161 17.80 -24.62 19.91
CA GLU A 161 17.13 -25.04 21.12
C GLU A 161 15.65 -24.75 20.90
N ASN A 162 14.87 -25.83 20.82
CA ASN A 162 13.41 -25.80 20.85
C ASN A 162 12.98 -25.28 22.22
N LEU A 163 13.14 -23.98 22.45
CA LEU A 163 12.47 -23.28 23.53
C LEU A 163 11.00 -23.13 23.10
N PRO A 164 10.02 -23.48 23.96
CA PRO A 164 8.61 -23.33 23.66
C PRO A 164 8.28 -21.84 23.68
N ILE A 165 8.56 -21.16 22.58
CA ILE A 165 8.26 -19.75 22.39
C ILE A 165 6.98 -19.71 21.57
N LEU A 166 5.89 -19.31 22.23
CA LEU A 166 4.63 -18.92 21.63
C LEU A 166 4.89 -17.98 20.43
N SER A 167 4.91 -18.55 19.23
CA SER A 167 5.07 -17.82 17.99
C SER A 167 3.70 -17.28 17.58
N PHE A 168 3.45 -16.00 17.83
CA PHE A 168 2.25 -15.28 17.38
C PHE A 168 2.34 -14.88 15.88
N GLY A 169 3.10 -15.63 15.08
CA GLY A 169 3.24 -15.41 13.65
C GLY A 169 2.55 -16.53 12.90
N GLY A 170 1.40 -16.24 12.29
CA GLY A 170 0.65 -17.19 11.44
C GLY A 170 1.40 -17.52 10.15
N ASP A 171 2.51 -18.23 10.26
CA ASP A 171 3.18 -18.86 9.14
C ASP A 171 2.83 -20.35 9.16
N GLU A 172 1.83 -20.73 8.37
CA GLU A 172 1.33 -22.12 8.23
C GLU A 172 2.39 -23.08 7.65
N SER A 173 3.57 -22.58 7.29
CA SER A 173 4.67 -23.37 6.73
C SER A 173 5.57 -24.06 7.76
N ARG A 174 5.34 -23.83 9.06
CA ARG A 174 6.11 -24.49 10.13
C ARG A 174 5.41 -25.80 10.54
N GLU A 175 6.14 -26.90 10.47
CA GLU A 175 5.66 -28.20 10.95
C GLU A 175 5.29 -28.09 12.44
N GLU A 176 4.00 -28.27 12.74
CA GLU A 176 3.48 -28.22 14.10
C GLU A 176 4.08 -29.35 14.94
N ASN A 177 4.65 -28.98 16.08
CA ASN A 177 5.15 -29.95 17.05
C ASN A 177 4.01 -30.88 17.49
N GLU A 178 4.29 -32.16 17.74
CA GLU A 178 3.27 -33.12 18.19
C GLU A 178 2.54 -32.64 19.45
N GLN A 179 3.26 -31.95 20.33
CA GLN A 179 2.70 -31.31 21.52
C GLN A 179 1.69 -30.21 21.20
N GLU A 180 1.94 -29.39 20.17
CA GLU A 180 1.00 -28.33 19.75
C GLU A 180 -0.28 -28.93 19.17
N LYS A 181 -0.17 -30.02 18.42
CA LYS A 181 -1.34 -30.77 17.91
C LYS A 181 -2.17 -31.37 19.05
N LEU A 182 -1.51 -31.94 20.05
CA LEU A 182 -2.17 -32.47 21.25
C LEU A 182 -2.88 -31.37 22.04
N VAL A 183 -2.22 -30.22 22.23
CA VAL A 183 -2.81 -29.06 22.90
C VAL A 183 -4.03 -28.53 22.11
N ARG A 184 -3.91 -28.36 20.79
CA ARG A 184 -5.06 -27.93 19.96
C ARG A 184 -6.22 -28.91 20.01
N LEU A 185 -5.95 -30.21 20.04
CA LEU A 185 -6.99 -31.23 20.16
C LEU A 185 -7.64 -31.20 21.55
N ALA A 186 -6.85 -31.03 22.61
CA ALA A 186 -7.34 -30.96 23.98
C ALA A 186 -8.22 -29.72 24.22
N PHE A 187 -7.91 -28.59 23.58
CA PHE A 187 -8.67 -27.34 23.71
C PHE A 187 -9.66 -27.09 22.56
N LYS A 188 -9.82 -28.00 21.60
CA LYS A 188 -10.64 -27.75 20.39
C LYS A 188 -12.07 -27.32 20.73
N ASP A 189 -12.70 -28.04 21.65
CA ASP A 189 -14.09 -27.80 22.03
C ASP A 189 -14.26 -26.46 22.76
N ASP A 190 -13.35 -26.15 23.69
CA ASP A 190 -13.32 -24.86 24.39
C ASP A 190 -13.00 -23.69 23.45
N MET A 191 -12.13 -23.91 22.46
CA MET A 191 -11.74 -22.90 21.47
C MET A 191 -12.90 -22.55 20.54
N GLU A 192 -13.70 -23.51 20.09
CA GLU A 192 -14.86 -23.23 19.22
C GLU A 192 -15.92 -22.37 19.91
N GLU A 193 -16.14 -22.57 21.21
CA GLU A 193 -17.06 -21.73 21.99
C GLU A 193 -16.51 -20.31 22.18
N GLN A 194 -15.22 -20.21 22.54
CA GLN A 194 -14.54 -18.92 22.72
C GLN A 194 -14.48 -18.12 21.42
N GLU A 195 -14.21 -18.75 20.28
CA GLU A 195 -14.20 -18.11 18.97
C GLU A 195 -15.57 -17.53 18.60
N LYS A 196 -16.66 -18.24 18.93
CA LYS A 196 -18.02 -17.73 18.72
C LYS A 196 -18.33 -16.52 19.61
N VAL A 197 -17.93 -16.57 20.88
CA VAL A 197 -18.10 -15.44 21.81
C VAL A 197 -17.31 -14.23 21.32
N PHE A 198 -16.06 -14.44 20.92
CA PHE A 198 -15.20 -13.39 20.38
C PHE A 198 -15.74 -12.79 19.08
N ALA A 199 -16.24 -13.62 18.16
CA ALA A 199 -16.84 -13.14 16.91
C ALA A 199 -18.07 -12.27 17.19
N LYS A 200 -18.92 -12.66 18.15
CA LYS A 200 -20.08 -11.87 18.58
C LYS A 200 -19.67 -10.54 19.21
N GLU A 201 -18.72 -10.56 20.14
CA GLU A 201 -18.21 -9.33 20.78
C GLU A 201 -17.62 -8.37 19.74
N LYS A 202 -16.86 -8.91 18.78
CA LYS A 202 -16.33 -8.14 17.65
C LYS A 202 -17.44 -7.53 16.80
N GLU A 203 -18.48 -8.29 16.46
CA GLU A 203 -19.63 -7.80 15.72
C GLU A 203 -20.40 -6.72 16.49
N GLU A 204 -20.59 -6.88 17.79
CA GLU A 204 -21.25 -5.92 18.67
C GLU A 204 -20.47 -4.58 18.68
N ILE A 205 -19.16 -4.62 18.94
CA ILE A 205 -18.30 -3.43 18.92
C ILE A 205 -18.28 -2.78 17.53
N MET A 206 -18.20 -3.58 16.46
CA MET A 206 -18.26 -3.07 15.10
C MET A 206 -19.56 -2.36 14.79
N ASN A 207 -20.69 -2.91 15.25
CA ASN A 207 -22.00 -2.32 15.04
C ASN A 207 -22.18 -1.04 15.86
N GLU A 208 -21.64 -0.98 17.07
CA GLU A 208 -21.62 0.23 17.91
C GLU A 208 -20.81 1.37 17.30
N GLU A 209 -19.65 1.07 16.72
CA GLU A 209 -18.76 2.07 16.13
C GLU A 209 -19.13 2.43 14.68
N ALA A 210 -19.97 1.62 14.03
CA ALA A 210 -20.39 1.86 12.66
C ALA A 210 -21.12 3.22 12.53
N PRO A 211 -20.95 3.94 11.41
CA PRO A 211 -21.69 5.17 11.16
C PRO A 211 -23.18 4.87 11.07
N ARG A 212 -23.99 5.50 11.92
CA ARG A 212 -25.44 5.31 12.00
C ARG A 212 -26.16 6.55 11.48
N VAL A 213 -27.24 6.32 10.73
CA VAL A 213 -28.15 7.39 10.31
C VAL A 213 -29.43 7.23 11.10
N GLU A 214 -29.60 8.08 12.10
CA GLU A 214 -30.80 8.12 12.92
C GLU A 214 -31.82 9.02 12.23
N GLU A 215 -32.95 8.45 11.84
CA GLU A 215 -34.06 9.21 11.27
C GLU A 215 -35.08 9.51 12.37
N VAL A 216 -35.17 10.77 12.78
CA VAL A 216 -36.23 11.26 13.66
C VAL A 216 -37.35 11.78 12.80
N VAL A 217 -38.51 11.14 12.87
CA VAL A 217 -39.73 11.64 12.22
C VAL A 217 -40.34 12.68 13.15
N LEU A 218 -40.56 13.90 12.65
CA LEU A 218 -41.25 14.93 13.39
C LEU A 218 -42.71 14.52 13.61
N PRO A 219 -43.24 14.75 14.82
CA PRO A 219 -44.63 14.43 15.12
C PRO A 219 -45.55 15.35 14.30
N GLY A 220 -46.43 14.74 13.51
CA GLY A 220 -47.36 15.43 12.62
C GLY A 220 -48.81 15.39 13.11
N TRP A 221 -49.69 16.14 12.44
CA TRP A 221 -51.14 16.16 12.72
C TRP A 221 -51.81 14.77 12.64
N GLY A 222 -51.20 13.83 11.90
CA GLY A 222 -51.69 12.44 11.76
C GLY A 222 -51.40 11.52 12.94
N GLU A 223 -50.51 11.87 13.87
CA GLU A 223 -50.20 11.04 15.05
C GLU A 223 -51.26 11.16 16.15
N TRP A 224 -52.06 12.23 16.14
CA TRP A 224 -53.20 12.39 17.05
C TRP A 224 -54.39 11.48 16.74
N ALA A 225 -54.43 10.84 15.56
CA ALA A 225 -55.53 9.97 15.16
C ALA A 225 -55.58 8.62 15.92
N GLY A 226 -54.60 8.36 16.79
CA GLY A 226 -54.54 7.19 17.66
C GLY A 226 -53.55 6.12 17.20
N PRO A 227 -53.25 5.14 18.07
CA PRO A 227 -52.31 4.06 17.77
C PRO A 227 -52.85 3.16 16.63
N GLY A 228 -52.02 2.94 15.61
CA GLY A 228 -52.34 2.04 14.48
C GLY A 228 -52.25 2.67 13.09
N LEU A 229 -52.05 3.99 12.97
CA LEU A 229 -51.70 4.62 11.69
C LEU A 229 -50.18 4.59 11.46
N GLU A 230 -49.76 4.12 10.29
CA GLU A 230 -48.37 4.18 9.86
C GLU A 230 -47.97 5.63 9.53
N VAL A 231 -46.91 6.13 10.16
CA VAL A 231 -46.39 7.46 9.88
C VAL A 231 -45.59 7.43 8.57
N ILE A 232 -46.10 8.11 7.55
CA ILE A 232 -45.43 8.19 6.25
C ILE A 232 -44.22 9.12 6.34
N LYS A 233 -43.03 8.55 6.19
CA LYS A 233 -41.77 9.28 6.16
C LYS A 233 -41.65 10.12 4.88
N THR A 234 -41.61 11.44 5.02
CA THR A 234 -41.35 12.36 3.90
C THR A 234 -40.08 13.17 4.18
N LYS A 235 -39.41 13.66 3.13
CA LYS A 235 -38.17 14.46 3.26
C LYS A 235 -38.34 15.68 4.17
N ASN A 236 -39.55 16.23 4.24
CA ASN A 236 -39.85 17.42 5.04
C ASN A 236 -40.20 17.06 6.49
N ASN A 237 -40.69 15.83 6.73
CA ASN A 237 -41.08 15.35 8.05
C ASN A 237 -39.98 14.54 8.76
N THR A 238 -38.91 14.15 8.06
CA THR A 238 -37.82 13.36 8.65
C THR A 238 -36.54 14.18 8.78
N ILE A 239 -36.07 14.33 10.01
CA ILE A 239 -34.74 14.86 10.31
C ILE A 239 -33.78 13.68 10.35
N ARG A 240 -32.69 13.76 9.59
CA ARG A 240 -31.64 12.73 9.57
C ARG A 240 -30.43 13.23 10.34
N ASN A 241 -30.14 12.58 11.46
CA ASN A 241 -28.92 12.79 12.23
C ASN A 241 -27.92 11.70 11.80
N ILE A 242 -26.79 12.13 11.24
CA ILE A 242 -25.70 11.23 10.89
C ILE A 242 -24.77 11.22 12.09
N VAL A 243 -24.76 10.10 12.81
CA VAL A 243 -23.78 9.86 13.86
C VAL A 243 -22.48 9.46 13.17
N GLU A 244 -21.44 10.26 13.39
CA GLU A 244 -20.11 9.96 12.87
C GLU A 244 -19.61 8.65 13.47
N GLY A 245 -19.09 7.78 12.61
CA GLY A 245 -18.61 6.46 12.99
C GLY A 245 -17.59 5.94 11.99
N ILE A 246 -16.93 4.84 12.35
CA ILE A 246 -15.85 4.24 11.57
C ILE A 246 -16.46 3.18 10.64
N LYS A 247 -16.23 3.32 9.33
CA LYS A 247 -16.64 2.29 8.36
C LYS A 247 -15.83 1.01 8.59
N TYR A 248 -16.45 -0.16 8.45
CA TYR A 248 -15.79 -1.46 8.61
C TYR A 248 -14.43 -1.56 7.88
N SER A 249 -14.35 -1.10 6.63
CA SER A 249 -13.11 -1.15 5.83
C SER A 249 -11.98 -0.25 6.33
N ASN A 250 -12.29 0.78 7.13
CA ASN A 250 -11.30 1.75 7.61
C ASN A 250 -10.73 1.39 8.99
N ARG A 251 -11.30 0.39 9.66
CA ARG A 251 -10.81 -0.05 10.97
C ARG A 251 -9.43 -0.69 10.84
N LYS A 252 -8.60 -0.51 11.87
CA LYS A 252 -7.23 -1.08 11.96
C LYS A 252 -7.24 -2.60 12.07
N ASP A 253 -8.30 -3.17 12.64
CA ASP A 253 -8.47 -4.61 12.87
C ASP A 253 -9.21 -5.34 11.73
N PHE A 254 -9.60 -4.64 10.65
CA PHE A 254 -10.38 -5.23 9.54
C PHE A 254 -9.74 -6.48 8.92
N ASN A 255 -8.41 -6.47 8.74
CA ASN A 255 -7.68 -7.60 8.15
C ASN A 255 -7.20 -8.65 9.17
N ARG A 256 -7.60 -8.54 10.45
CA ARG A 256 -7.12 -9.39 11.54
C ARG A 256 -8.31 -10.13 12.13
N SER A 257 -8.28 -11.46 12.15
CA SER A 257 -9.39 -12.27 12.69
C SER A 257 -9.45 -12.15 14.22
N HIS A 258 -8.39 -12.52 14.93
CA HIS A 258 -8.35 -12.70 16.39
C HIS A 258 -7.97 -11.44 17.20
N ILE A 259 -8.17 -10.25 16.64
CA ILE A 259 -7.88 -8.99 17.32
C ILE A 259 -9.10 -8.08 17.22
N ILE A 260 -9.46 -7.47 18.36
CA ILE A 260 -10.42 -6.37 18.47
C ILE A 260 -9.62 -5.15 18.93
N ILE A 261 -9.63 -4.08 18.14
CA ILE A 261 -9.00 -2.81 18.52
C ILE A 261 -10.13 -1.84 18.90
N ASN A 262 -10.10 -1.36 20.14
CA ASN A 262 -10.96 -0.27 20.55
C ASN A 262 -10.42 1.04 19.97
N GLU A 263 -11.14 1.63 19.02
CA GLU A 263 -10.76 2.89 18.39
C GLU A 263 -11.42 4.11 19.04
N LYS A 264 -12.36 3.90 19.98
CA LYS A 264 -12.89 4.96 20.87
C LYS A 264 -11.81 5.34 21.88
N ALA A 265 -10.86 6.17 21.45
CA ALA A 265 -9.84 6.71 22.34
C ALA A 265 -10.48 7.71 23.32
N PRO A 266 -10.23 7.60 24.64
CA PRO A 266 -10.56 8.68 25.55
C PRO A 266 -9.78 9.94 25.15
N GLU A 267 -10.38 11.11 25.34
CA GLU A 267 -9.67 12.38 25.16
C GLU A 267 -8.47 12.41 26.11
N VAL A 268 -7.27 12.52 25.54
CA VAL A 268 -6.04 12.62 26.34
C VAL A 268 -5.98 14.01 26.97
N ASP A 269 -5.59 14.10 28.26
CA ASP A 269 -5.49 15.40 28.92
C ASP A 269 -4.59 16.35 28.14
N LYS A 270 -4.98 17.64 28.10
CA LYS A 270 -4.22 18.71 27.42
C LYS A 270 -2.76 18.81 27.84
N ARG A 271 -2.41 18.30 29.03
CA ARG A 271 -1.03 18.24 29.55
C ARG A 271 -0.13 17.30 28.76
N PHE A 272 -0.70 16.26 28.16
CA PHE A 272 0.02 15.26 27.36
C PHE A 272 -0.02 15.58 25.86
N LEU A 273 -0.74 16.61 25.46
CA LEU A 273 -0.75 17.08 24.09
C LEU A 273 0.48 17.97 23.86
N ALA A 274 1.40 17.52 23.01
CA ALA A 274 2.57 18.27 22.61
C ALA A 274 2.40 18.80 21.19
N GLU A 275 2.59 20.10 21.01
CA GLU A 275 2.74 20.70 19.69
C GLU A 275 4.17 20.55 19.19
N LEU A 276 4.34 20.45 17.87
CA LEU A 276 5.64 20.32 17.25
C LEU A 276 6.46 21.62 17.43
N PRO A 277 7.65 21.59 18.05
CA PRO A 277 8.45 22.79 18.22
C PRO A 277 8.93 23.38 16.89
N PHE A 278 9.11 24.70 16.85
CA PHE A 278 9.57 25.40 15.65
C PHE A 278 10.91 24.85 15.12
N GLY A 279 10.98 24.64 13.82
CA GLY A 279 12.18 24.20 13.12
C GLY A 279 12.44 22.68 13.18
N TYR A 280 11.52 21.89 13.75
CA TYR A 280 11.59 20.42 13.71
C TYR A 280 10.52 19.84 12.79
N THR A 281 10.84 18.72 12.16
CA THR A 281 9.83 17.81 11.58
C THR A 281 9.33 16.82 12.63
N GLU A 282 8.16 16.23 12.43
CA GLU A 282 7.58 15.25 13.36
C GLU A 282 8.52 14.05 13.60
N SER A 283 9.13 13.53 12.54
CA SER A 283 10.07 12.41 12.63
C SER A 283 11.30 12.76 13.46
N GLU A 284 11.93 13.90 13.18
CA GLU A 284 13.12 14.35 13.93
C GLU A 284 12.79 14.63 15.41
N TYR A 285 11.60 15.18 15.69
CA TYR A 285 11.17 15.45 17.05
C TYR A 285 10.96 14.16 17.84
N ASN A 286 10.30 13.17 17.24
CA ASN A 286 10.07 11.86 17.86
C ASN A 286 11.40 11.15 18.13
N GLU A 287 12.34 11.16 17.18
CA GLU A 287 13.68 10.60 17.40
C GLU A 287 14.40 11.27 18.58
N LYS A 288 14.28 12.59 18.69
CA LYS A 288 14.89 13.36 19.78
C LYS A 288 14.24 13.09 21.14
N ILE A 289 12.91 12.95 21.20
CA ILE A 289 12.20 12.56 22.44
C ILE A 289 12.56 11.14 22.86
N ASN A 290 12.65 10.23 21.91
CA ASN A 290 12.98 8.83 22.17
C ASN A 290 14.41 8.66 22.72
N ALA A 291 15.30 9.62 22.47
CA ALA A 291 16.63 9.66 23.06
C ALA A 291 16.60 10.14 24.52
N SER A 292 16.77 9.20 25.47
CA SER A 292 16.80 9.55 26.90
C SER A 292 18.04 10.40 27.26
N VAL A 293 17.87 11.44 28.07
CA VAL A 293 18.97 12.30 28.57
C VAL A 293 19.45 11.89 29.97
N SER A 294 18.78 10.94 30.63
CA SER A 294 19.05 10.52 32.01
C SER A 294 20.43 9.89 32.21
N ARG A 295 20.99 10.04 33.42
CA ARG A 295 22.27 9.44 33.83
C ARG A 295 22.22 7.91 33.93
N GLU A 296 21.05 7.35 34.22
CA GLU A 296 20.87 5.90 34.42
C GLU A 296 20.85 5.12 33.11
N ARG A 297 20.35 5.74 32.03
CA ARG A 297 20.26 5.13 30.71
C ARG A 297 21.49 5.35 29.83
N ASN A 298 22.35 6.31 30.19
CA ASN A 298 23.53 6.67 29.41
C ASN A 298 24.81 6.48 30.22
N THR A 299 25.93 6.26 29.53
CA THR A 299 27.25 6.31 30.19
C THR A 299 27.54 7.71 30.70
N LEU A 300 28.34 7.83 31.76
CA LEU A 300 28.71 9.12 32.36
C LEU A 300 29.33 10.09 31.34
N ARG A 301 30.10 9.59 30.37
CA ARG A 301 30.69 10.40 29.30
C ARG A 301 29.63 10.99 28.39
N ILE A 302 28.66 10.19 27.96
CA ILE A 302 27.57 10.63 27.08
C ILE A 302 26.66 11.61 27.82
N PHE A 303 26.28 11.28 29.06
CA PHE A 303 25.47 12.14 29.92
C PHE A 303 26.11 13.52 30.10
N LYS A 304 27.40 13.57 30.47
CA LYS A 304 28.16 14.83 30.61
C LYS A 304 28.19 15.63 29.30
N ARG A 305 28.24 14.95 28.14
CA ARG A 305 28.18 15.62 26.83
C ARG A 305 26.80 16.19 26.52
N LEU A 306 25.73 15.46 26.85
CA LEU A 306 24.35 15.89 26.60
C LEU A 306 23.95 17.09 27.47
N VAL A 307 24.36 17.11 28.74
CA VAL A 307 24.02 18.18 29.69
C VAL A 307 24.94 19.41 29.55
N ARG A 308 26.03 19.30 28.79
CA ARG A 308 26.97 20.40 28.60
C ARG A 308 26.29 21.56 27.85
N ALA A 309 26.24 22.73 28.48
CA ALA A 309 25.78 23.94 27.83
C ALA A 309 26.65 24.30 26.62
N LYS A 310 26.03 24.87 25.58
CA LYS A 310 26.73 25.31 24.36
C LYS A 310 27.74 26.42 24.65
N THR A 311 27.37 27.35 25.52
CA THR A 311 28.23 28.42 26.00
C THR A 311 28.65 28.12 27.43
N CYS A 312 29.93 28.29 27.72
CA CYS A 312 30.48 28.20 29.07
C CYS A 312 31.31 29.45 29.30
N HIS A 313 30.90 30.29 30.25
CA HIS A 313 31.66 31.47 30.66
C HIS A 313 32.36 31.15 31.98
N THR A 314 33.61 31.60 32.11
CA THR A 314 34.32 31.52 33.38
C THR A 314 33.89 32.69 34.26
N ASN A 315 33.36 32.40 35.44
CA ASN A 315 33.00 33.44 36.40
C ASN A 315 34.24 34.30 36.74
N GLY A 316 34.06 35.62 36.77
CA GLY A 316 35.12 36.57 37.15
C GLY A 316 36.03 37.04 36.02
N LYS A 317 35.83 36.60 34.76
CA LYS A 317 36.50 37.18 33.60
C LYS A 317 35.54 38.04 32.79
N ILE A 318 35.98 39.23 32.39
CA ILE A 318 35.25 40.10 31.46
C ILE A 318 35.25 39.42 30.08
N ILE A 319 34.10 39.38 29.42
CA ILE A 319 33.97 38.82 28.07
C ILE A 319 34.40 39.91 27.09
N GLU A 320 35.54 39.70 26.44
CA GLU A 320 36.03 40.60 25.40
C GLU A 320 35.22 40.43 24.11
N PRO A 321 34.89 41.53 23.40
CA PRO A 321 34.19 41.45 22.12
C PRO A 321 35.07 40.75 21.07
N PHE A 322 34.43 39.97 20.21
CA PHE A 322 35.11 39.31 19.10
C PHE A 322 35.44 40.34 18.01
N HIS A 323 36.73 40.50 17.70
CA HIS A 323 37.19 41.28 16.55
C HIS A 323 37.63 40.34 15.43
N TYR A 324 36.92 40.37 14.31
CA TYR A 324 37.27 39.60 13.11
C TYR A 324 38.26 40.39 12.25
N ASN A 325 39.45 39.83 12.04
CA ASN A 325 40.42 40.34 11.07
C ASN A 325 40.39 39.43 9.84
N PRO A 326 39.92 39.89 8.68
CA PRO A 326 40.05 39.14 7.44
C PRO A 326 41.54 39.06 7.03
N GLU A 327 41.98 37.87 6.64
CA GLU A 327 43.32 37.60 6.08
C GLU A 327 43.47 38.10 4.64
#